data_AF-A0A151R4H8-F1
#
_entry.id   AF-A0A151R4H8-F1
#
_cell.length_a   1.000
_cell.length_b   1.000
_cell.length_c   1.000
_cell.angle_alpha   90.00
_cell.angle_beta   90.00
_cell.angle_gamma   90.00
#
_symmetry.space_group_name_H-M   'P 1'
#
loop_
_entity.id
_entity.type
_entity.pdbx_description
1 polymer ?
#
loop_
_entity_poly.entity_id
_entity_poly.type
_entity_poly.pdbx_seq_one_letter_code
_entity_poly.pdbx_strand_id
1 'polypeptide(L)'
;MLRAVLKGNHKSWDEYLPHIEFAYNRVVHKTTKISPFEVVYGFNPLTLLDLIPLPDSSHYFHKEGVSRADFIKKLHEKVKTHIQKQNE
;
A
#
# COMPACT_ATOMS: atom_id res chain seq x y z
N MET A 1 8.51 -10.03 -10.35
CA MET A 1 7.06 -10.32 -10.45
C MET A 1 6.57 -10.20 -11.90
N LEU A 2 6.68 -9.03 -12.54
CA LEU A 2 6.25 -8.80 -13.93
C LEU A 2 6.75 -9.86 -14.93
N ARG A 3 8.06 -10.08 -15.03
CA ARG A 3 8.64 -11.11 -15.91
C ARG A 3 8.03 -12.51 -15.72
N ALA A 4 7.68 -12.88 -14.49
CA ALA A 4 7.09 -14.18 -14.17
C ALA A 4 5.62 -14.28 -14.62
N VAL A 5 4.87 -13.19 -14.53
CA VAL A 5 3.46 -13.11 -14.96
C VAL A 5 3.37 -13.12 -16.49
N LEU A 6 4.26 -12.40 -17.17
CA LEU A 6 4.23 -12.28 -18.63
C LEU A 6 4.61 -13.55 -19.37
N LYS A 7 5.39 -14.46 -18.76
CA LYS A 7 5.82 -15.73 -19.37
C LYS A 7 6.35 -15.61 -20.82
N GLY A 8 7.01 -14.49 -21.14
CA GLY A 8 7.56 -14.20 -22.47
C GLY A 8 6.61 -13.50 -23.44
N ASN A 9 5.33 -13.29 -23.08
CA ASN A 9 4.42 -12.42 -23.82
C ASN A 9 4.55 -10.97 -23.36
N HIS A 10 5.30 -10.16 -24.10
CA HIS A 10 5.53 -8.76 -23.78
C HIS A 10 4.48 -7.80 -24.36
N LYS A 11 3.44 -8.28 -25.05
CA LYS A 11 2.48 -7.40 -25.73
C LYS A 11 1.35 -6.88 -24.83
N SER A 12 1.04 -7.58 -23.74
CA SER A 12 -0.08 -7.28 -22.84
C SER A 12 0.40 -6.93 -21.42
N TRP A 13 1.59 -6.37 -21.29
CA TRP A 13 2.18 -6.11 -19.96
C TRP A 13 1.40 -5.09 -19.13
N ASP A 14 0.77 -4.15 -19.82
CA ASP A 14 -0.10 -3.11 -19.30
C ASP A 14 -1.39 -3.67 -18.71
N GLU A 15 -1.99 -4.68 -19.34
CA GLU A 15 -3.19 -5.37 -18.82
C GLU A 15 -2.95 -6.03 -17.45
N TYR A 16 -1.73 -6.53 -17.22
CA TYR A 16 -1.36 -7.19 -15.96
C TYR A 16 -0.85 -6.22 -14.89
N LEU A 17 -0.51 -4.98 -15.26
CA LEU A 17 0.11 -4.03 -14.35
C LEU A 17 -0.72 -3.75 -13.08
N PRO A 18 -2.05 -3.51 -13.16
CA PRO A 18 -2.86 -3.26 -11.98
C PRO A 18 -2.90 -4.46 -11.01
N HIS A 19 -2.94 -5.68 -11.56
CA HIS A 19 -2.96 -6.91 -10.79
C HIS A 19 -1.64 -7.15 -10.05
N ILE A 20 -0.52 -6.87 -10.73
CA ILE A 20 0.82 -7.00 -10.18
C ILE A 20 1.06 -5.96 -9.09
N GLU A 21 0.67 -4.71 -9.34
CA GLU A 21 0.76 -3.63 -8.36
C GLU A 21 -0.03 -3.97 -7.10
N PHE A 22 -1.30 -4.38 -7.26
CA PHE A 22 -2.13 -4.75 -6.12
C PHE A 22 -1.53 -5.91 -5.32
N ALA A 23 -1.10 -6.98 -6.00
CA ALA A 23 -0.46 -8.11 -5.34
C ALA A 23 0.83 -7.71 -4.62
N TYR A 24 1.65 -6.86 -5.22
CA TYR A 24 2.89 -6.38 -4.63
C TYR A 24 2.64 -5.52 -3.39
N ASN A 25 1.75 -4.53 -3.49
CA ASN A 25 1.46 -3.58 -2.42
C ASN A 25 0.72 -4.21 -1.23
N ARG A 26 0.10 -5.36 -1.42
CA ARG A 26 -0.61 -6.12 -0.37
C ARG A 26 0.31 -7.00 0.48
N VAL A 27 1.45 -7.41 -0.06
CA VAL A 27 2.33 -8.39 0.61
C VAL A 27 3.14 -7.70 1.71
N VAL A 28 3.19 -8.34 2.88
CA VAL A 28 4.03 -7.89 3.99
C VAL A 28 5.50 -8.01 3.60
N HIS A 29 6.22 -6.89 3.62
CA HIS A 29 7.62 -6.86 3.23
C HIS A 29 8.53 -7.31 4.39
N LYS A 30 9.59 -8.08 4.07
CA LYS A 30 10.47 -8.69 5.09
C LYS A 30 11.16 -7.64 5.98
N THR A 31 11.59 -6.53 5.40
CA THR A 31 12.32 -5.42 6.03
C THR A 31 11.44 -4.65 7.01
N THR A 32 10.26 -4.23 6.57
CA THR A 32 9.37 -3.33 7.33
C THR A 32 8.39 -4.10 8.20
N LYS A 33 8.19 -5.40 7.94
CA LYS A 33 7.15 -6.25 8.53
C LYS A 33 5.73 -5.72 8.33
N ILE A 34 5.56 -4.83 7.35
CA ILE A 34 4.31 -4.12 7.04
C ILE A 34 4.19 -4.07 5.50
N SER A 35 2.96 -4.16 4.98
CA SER A 35 2.71 -4.04 3.53
C SER A 35 2.76 -2.58 3.06
N PRO A 36 3.17 -2.30 1.81
CA PRO A 36 3.11 -0.95 1.26
C PRO A 36 1.73 -0.27 1.38
N PHE A 37 0.63 -1.02 1.20
CA PHE A 37 -0.71 -0.46 1.38
C PHE A 37 -0.98 0.01 2.81
N GLU A 38 -0.55 -0.74 3.82
CA GLU A 38 -0.68 -0.31 5.21
C GLU A 38 0.09 0.98 5.46
N VAL A 39 1.28 1.14 4.87
CA VAL A 39 2.07 2.37 5.01
C VAL A 39 1.35 3.58 4.42
N VAL A 40 0.71 3.43 3.26
CA VAL A 40 0.05 4.55 2.57
C VAL A 40 -1.33 4.86 3.16
N TYR A 41 -2.15 3.83 3.40
CA TYR A 41 -3.57 3.99 3.75
C TYR A 41 -3.87 3.76 5.23
N GLY A 42 -2.92 3.20 5.98
CA GLY A 42 -3.10 2.76 7.37
C GLY A 42 -3.80 1.40 7.51
N PHE A 43 -4.13 0.73 6.40
CA PHE A 43 -4.75 -0.59 6.37
C PHE A 43 -4.37 -1.35 5.10
N ASN A 44 -4.54 -2.67 5.11
CA ASN A 44 -4.28 -3.52 3.94
C ASN A 44 -5.61 -3.90 3.25
N PRO A 45 -5.93 -3.34 2.07
CA PRO A 45 -7.20 -3.59 1.38
C PRO A 45 -7.35 -5.07 1.03
N LEU A 46 -8.55 -5.64 1.19
CA LEU A 46 -8.87 -7.02 0.80
C LEU A 46 -9.18 -7.12 -0.70
N THR A 47 -9.80 -6.09 -1.25
CA THR A 47 -10.29 -6.04 -2.63
C THR A 47 -9.95 -4.69 -3.27
N LEU A 48 -10.03 -4.63 -4.60
CA LEU A 48 -9.89 -3.37 -5.34
C LEU A 48 -10.99 -2.36 -4.97
N LEU A 49 -12.16 -2.82 -4.52
CA LEU A 49 -13.26 -1.94 -4.10
C LEU A 49 -12.89 -1.13 -2.84
N ASP A 50 -11.98 -1.65 -2.00
CA ASP A 50 -11.50 -0.95 -0.81
C ASP A 50 -10.58 0.24 -1.14
N LEU A 51 -10.12 0.33 -2.40
CA LEU A 51 -9.27 1.41 -2.91
C LEU A 51 -10.06 2.46 -3.70
N ILE A 52 -11.39 2.32 -3.79
CA ILE A 52 -12.23 3.32 -4.46
C ILE A 52 -12.09 4.65 -3.71
N PRO A 53 -11.78 5.76 -4.42
CA PRO A 53 -11.73 7.07 -3.79
C PRO A 53 -13.07 7.35 -3.11
N LEU A 54 -13.02 7.70 -1.83
CA LEU A 54 -14.23 8.11 -1.13
C LEU A 54 -14.83 9.33 -1.86
N PRO A 55 -16.16 9.42 -1.97
CA PRO A 55 -16.81 10.64 -2.45
C PRO A 55 -16.35 11.83 -1.60
N ASP A 56 -16.38 13.03 -2.18
CA ASP A 56 -15.79 14.24 -1.62
C ASP A 56 -15.96 14.35 -0.09
N SER A 57 -14.81 14.36 0.58
CA SER A 57 -14.66 14.32 2.03
C SER A 57 -15.27 15.52 2.75
N SER A 58 -15.67 16.57 2.02
CA SER A 58 -16.43 17.71 2.54
C SER A 58 -17.70 17.30 3.29
N HIS A 59 -18.28 16.13 2.96
CA HIS A 59 -19.49 15.60 3.60
C HIS A 59 -19.28 14.46 4.60
N TYR A 60 -18.06 13.91 4.72
CA TYR A 60 -17.77 12.74 5.55
C TYR A 60 -16.62 13.03 6.52
N PHE A 61 -16.89 13.83 7.55
CA PHE A 61 -15.95 14.01 8.67
C PHE A 61 -15.85 12.71 9.47
N HIS A 62 -14.67 12.08 9.47
CA HIS A 62 -14.34 11.04 10.43
C HIS A 62 -14.21 11.69 11.81
N LYS A 63 -15.02 11.28 12.81
CA LYS A 63 -15.05 11.87 14.17
C LYS A 63 -13.70 11.86 14.91
N GLU A 64 -12.70 11.16 14.36
CA GLU A 64 -11.40 10.85 14.93
C GLU A 64 -10.23 11.19 13.98
N GLY A 65 -10.40 12.14 13.05
CA GLY A 65 -9.39 12.45 12.02
C GLY A 65 -7.99 12.76 12.56
N VAL A 66 -7.89 13.44 13.71
CA VAL A 66 -6.60 13.75 14.37
C VAL A 66 -5.89 12.49 14.84
N SER A 67 -6.59 11.57 15.49
CA SER A 67 -5.98 10.33 15.99
C SER A 67 -5.51 9.44 14.84
N ARG A 68 -6.27 9.42 13.73
CA ARG A 68 -5.85 8.73 12.51
C ARG A 68 -4.59 9.35 11.90
N ALA A 69 -4.50 10.68 11.84
CA ALA A 69 -3.30 11.36 11.34
C ALA A 69 -2.07 11.06 12.22
N ASP A 70 -2.22 11.09 13.54
CA ASP A 70 -1.13 10.77 14.48
C ASP A 70 -0.70 9.30 14.36
N PHE A 71 -1.65 8.39 14.15
CA PHE A 71 -1.36 6.98 13.88
C PHE A 71 -0.52 6.81 12.60
N ILE A 72 -0.91 7.44 11.50
CA ILE A 72 -0.16 7.37 10.22
C ILE A 72 1.25 7.93 10.38
N LYS A 73 1.42 9.07 11.08
CA LYS A 73 2.76 9.62 11.35
C LYS A 73 3.65 8.64 12.12
N LYS A 74 3.13 8.02 13.18
CA LYS A 74 3.88 7.02 13.98
C LYS A 74 4.24 5.79 13.13
N LEU A 75 3.33 5.36 12.26
CA LEU A 75 3.57 4.26 11.33
C LEU A 75 4.74 4.58 10.37
N HIS A 76 4.77 5.79 9.80
CA HIS A 76 5.83 6.23 8.90
C HIS A 76 7.20 6.28 9.57
N GLU A 77 7.28 6.83 10.79
CA GLU A 77 8.55 6.84 11.56
C GLU A 77 9.05 5.41 11.87
N LYS A 78 8.14 4.49 12.21
CA LYS A 78 8.50 3.09 12.41
C LYS A 78 9.06 2.46 11.13
N VAL A 79 8.41 2.69 9.98
CA VAL A 79 8.88 2.16 8.69
C VAL A 79 10.26 2.72 8.33
N LYS A 80 10.45 4.03 8.49
CA LYS A 80 11.72 4.73 8.23
C LYS A 80 12.86 4.15 9.04
N THR A 81 12.68 3.98 10.35
CA THR A 81 13.72 3.40 11.23
C THR A 81 14.07 1.96 10.87
N HIS A 82 13.11 1.13 10.44
CA HIS A 82 13.39 -0.23 10.00
C HIS A 82 14.19 -0.27 8.70
N ILE A 83 13.87 0.61 7.74
CA ILE A 83 14.62 0.70 6.49
C ILE A 83 16.06 1.13 6.74
N GLN A 84 16.27 2.14 7.60
CA GLN A 84 17.61 2.63 7.95
C GLN A 84 18.45 1.51 8.59
N LYS A 85 17.91 0.81 9.59
CA LYS A 85 18.61 -0.30 10.27
C LYS A 85 18.95 -1.50 9.37
N GLN A 86 18.28 -1.65 8.23
CA GLN A 86 18.55 -2.75 7.29
C GLN A 86 19.56 -2.36 6.21
N ASN A 87 19.84 -1.07 6.06
CA ASN A 87 20.82 -0.54 5.11
C ASN A 87 22.17 -0.21 5.77
N GLU A 88 22.24 -0.28 7.10
CA GLU A 88 23.47 -0.29 7.91
C GLU A 88 24.07 -1.72 7.94
#